data_AF-A0A971X7G5-F1
#
_entry.id   AF-A0A971X7G5-F1
#
_cell.length_a   1.000
_cell.length_b   1.000
_cell.length_c   1.000
_cell.angle_alpha   90.00
_cell.angle_beta   90.00
_cell.angle_gamma   90.00
#
_symmetry.space_group_name_H-M   'P 1'
#
loop_
_entity.id
_entity.type
_entity.pdbx_description
1 polymer ?
#
loop_
_entity_poly.entity_id
_entity_poly.type
_entity_poly.pdbx_seq_one_letter_code
_entity_poly.pdbx_strand_id
1 'polypeptide(L)'
;HAHVGAYMAYKILTDMGMNFEEAGEIMQAIGNHDEDSGTAVSNISAALILADKSDVHRSRVTNTDLSTFDIHDRVNYAVVKSELKVDTVNMKVILQLEIDTVICPVMDYFEIFLDRMKMNIGAAEFLGMKFSLVINENQLL
;
A
#
# COMPACT_ATOMS: atom_id res chain seq x y z
N HIS A 1 0.70 -1.08 -14.57
CA HIS A 1 2.00 -0.35 -14.65
C HIS A 1 3.15 -1.20 -14.10
N ALA A 2 2.87 -2.05 -13.10
CA ALA A 2 3.79 -3.01 -12.50
C ALA A 2 4.69 -3.79 -13.48
N HIS A 3 4.13 -4.47 -14.49
CA HIS A 3 4.93 -5.37 -15.36
C HIS A 3 6.03 -4.65 -16.15
N VAL A 4 5.71 -3.47 -16.71
CA VAL A 4 6.69 -2.67 -17.46
C VAL A 4 7.75 -2.12 -16.51
N GLY A 5 7.35 -1.62 -15.34
CA GLY A 5 8.26 -1.16 -14.30
C GLY A 5 9.20 -2.26 -13.81
N ALA A 6 8.69 -3.48 -13.64
CA ALA A 6 9.46 -4.65 -13.24
C ALA A 6 10.56 -4.98 -14.26
N TYR A 7 10.23 -5.01 -15.55
CA TYR A 7 11.21 -5.26 -16.61
C TYR A 7 12.29 -4.17 -16.67
N MET A 8 11.88 -2.90 -16.54
CA MET A 8 12.82 -1.78 -16.50
C MET A 8 13.74 -1.86 -15.29
N ALA A 9 13.21 -2.14 -14.10
CA ALA A 9 13.99 -2.28 -12.88
C ALA A 9 15.02 -3.42 -13.01
N TYR A 10 14.60 -4.59 -13.50
CA TYR A 10 15.51 -5.72 -13.74
C TYR A 10 16.67 -5.31 -14.66
N LYS A 11 16.36 -4.64 -15.77
CA LYS A 11 17.37 -4.20 -16.74
C LYS A 11 18.37 -3.22 -16.10
N ILE A 12 17.88 -2.23 -15.36
CA ILE A 12 18.73 -1.24 -14.69
C ILE A 12 19.62 -1.90 -13.64
N LEU A 13 19.05 -2.76 -12.79
CA LEU A 13 19.79 -3.42 -11.71
C LEU A 13 20.89 -4.34 -12.25
N THR A 14 20.58 -5.11 -13.29
CA THR A 14 21.56 -6.00 -13.94
C THR A 14 22.65 -5.23 -14.69
N ASP A 15 22.31 -4.10 -15.31
CA ASP A 15 23.30 -3.19 -15.93
C ASP A 15 24.23 -2.53 -14.89
N MET A 16 23.74 -2.33 -13.67
CA MET A 16 24.54 -1.86 -12.53
C MET A 16 25.40 -2.97 -11.88
N GLY A 17 25.33 -4.21 -12.39
CA GLY A 17 26.10 -5.35 -11.91
C GLY A 17 25.49 -6.10 -10.72
N MET A 18 24.20 -5.87 -10.40
CA MET A 18 23.48 -6.70 -9.44
C MET A 18 23.39 -8.15 -9.94
N ASN A 19 23.40 -9.10 -9.00
CA ASN A 19 23.21 -10.51 -9.33
C ASN A 19 21.84 -10.74 -10.01
N PHE A 20 21.79 -11.60 -11.03
CA PHE A 20 20.57 -11.86 -11.79
C PHE A 20 19.43 -12.46 -10.96
N GLU A 21 19.75 -13.27 -9.95
CA GLU A 21 18.78 -13.88 -9.04
C GLU A 21 18.16 -12.81 -8.13
N GLU A 22 18.98 -11.99 -7.47
CA GLU A 22 18.52 -10.89 -6.62
C GLU A 22 17.70 -9.85 -7.42
N ALA A 23 18.16 -9.48 -8.62
CA ALA A 23 17.40 -8.61 -9.51
C ALA A 23 16.07 -9.26 -9.94
N GLY A 24 16.05 -10.58 -10.12
CA GLY A 24 14.86 -11.37 -10.42
C GLY A 24 13.84 -11.35 -9.29
N GLU A 25 14.28 -11.42 -8.03
CA GLU A 25 13.41 -11.30 -6.85
C GLU A 25 12.75 -9.91 -6.79
N ILE A 26 13.52 -8.84 -7.04
CA ILE A 26 13.00 -7.46 -7.09
C ILE A 26 12.02 -7.31 -8.25
N MET A 27 12.36 -7.82 -9.42
CA MET A 27 11.47 -7.82 -10.59
C MET A 27 10.15 -8.52 -10.27
N GLN A 28 10.20 -9.69 -9.64
CA GLN A 28 9.02 -10.44 -9.25
C GLN A 28 8.16 -9.65 -8.25
N ALA A 29 8.77 -9.02 -7.25
CA ALA A 29 8.06 -8.19 -6.29
C ALA A 29 7.34 -7.02 -6.98
N ILE A 30 8.04 -6.26 -7.83
CA ILE A 30 7.45 -5.15 -8.58
C ILE A 30 6.39 -5.64 -9.55
N GLY A 31 6.57 -6.79 -10.20
CA GLY A 31 5.60 -7.31 -11.16
C GLY A 31 4.25 -7.65 -10.54
N ASN A 32 4.22 -8.01 -9.25
CA ASN A 32 3.05 -8.56 -8.58
C ASN A 32 2.41 -7.62 -7.54
N HIS A 33 2.82 -6.34 -7.45
CA HIS A 33 2.29 -5.40 -6.45
C HIS A 33 1.03 -4.62 -6.88
N ASP A 34 0.54 -4.80 -8.11
CA ASP A 34 -0.65 -4.11 -8.64
C ASP A 34 -1.93 -4.86 -8.28
N GLU A 35 -2.97 -4.14 -7.85
CA GLU A 35 -4.24 -4.69 -7.34
C GLU A 35 -5.01 -5.49 -8.41
N ASP A 36 -4.89 -5.12 -9.69
CA ASP A 36 -5.68 -5.72 -10.77
C ASP A 36 -5.09 -7.03 -11.29
N SER A 37 -3.78 -7.24 -11.12
CA SER A 37 -3.06 -8.34 -11.76
C SER A 37 -2.08 -9.09 -10.85
N GLY A 38 -1.91 -8.65 -9.61
CA GLY A 38 -0.86 -9.11 -8.71
C GLY A 38 -1.37 -9.81 -7.45
N THR A 39 -0.44 -10.44 -6.74
CA THR A 39 -0.63 -11.02 -5.40
C THR A 39 0.73 -11.17 -4.73
N ALA A 40 0.75 -11.34 -3.40
CA ALA A 40 1.98 -11.71 -2.72
C ALA A 40 2.49 -13.09 -3.21
N VAL A 41 3.71 -13.13 -3.75
CA VAL A 41 4.35 -14.35 -4.29
C VAL A 41 5.67 -14.70 -3.60
N SER A 42 6.20 -13.78 -2.78
CA SER A 42 7.41 -13.94 -1.99
C SER A 42 7.37 -13.01 -0.78
N ASN A 43 8.27 -13.19 0.20
CA ASN A 43 8.34 -12.32 1.37
C ASN A 43 8.62 -10.86 0.97
N ILE A 44 9.46 -10.64 -0.05
CA ILE A 44 9.79 -9.31 -0.58
C ILE A 44 8.56 -8.70 -1.25
N SER A 45 7.83 -9.49 -2.06
CA SER A 45 6.59 -9.04 -2.70
C SER A 45 5.52 -8.67 -1.67
N ALA A 46 5.33 -9.48 -0.62
CA ALA A 46 4.38 -9.21 0.45
C ALA A 46 4.74 -7.92 1.20
N ALA A 47 6.01 -7.73 1.56
CA ALA A 47 6.48 -6.52 2.21
C ALA A 47 6.28 -5.28 1.33
N LEU A 48 6.56 -5.38 0.02
CA LEU A 48 6.35 -4.31 -0.95
C LEU A 48 4.87 -3.92 -1.06
N ILE A 49 3.97 -4.90 -1.16
CA ILE A 49 2.53 -4.66 -1.20
C ILE A 49 2.08 -3.92 0.06
N LEU A 50 2.47 -4.40 1.25
CA LEU A 50 2.11 -3.76 2.52
C LEU A 50 2.59 -2.32 2.59
N ALA A 51 3.81 -2.04 2.11
CA ALA A 51 4.37 -0.69 2.09
C ALA A 51 3.63 0.23 1.10
N ASP A 52 3.40 -0.23 -0.14
CA ASP A 52 2.77 0.57 -1.19
C ASP A 52 1.28 0.82 -0.93
N LYS A 53 0.52 -0.23 -0.61
CA LYS A 53 -0.94 -0.16 -0.48
C LYS A 53 -1.41 0.50 0.81
N SER A 54 -0.51 0.62 1.80
CA SER A 54 -0.77 1.37 3.02
C SER A 54 -0.36 2.84 2.92
N ASP A 55 0.27 3.28 1.83
CA ASP A 55 0.69 4.67 1.63
C ASP A 55 -0.50 5.57 1.25
N VAL A 56 -1.30 5.90 2.26
CA VAL A 56 -2.40 6.88 2.20
C VAL A 56 -2.05 8.01 3.15
N HIS A 57 -1.80 9.21 2.62
CA HIS A 57 -1.42 10.36 3.42
C HIS A 57 -1.67 11.67 2.67
N ARG A 58 -2.01 12.74 3.40
CA ARG A 58 -2.24 14.09 2.84
C ARG A 58 -1.13 14.58 1.93
N SER A 59 0.13 14.27 2.25
CA SER A 59 1.29 14.71 1.45
C SER A 59 1.37 14.09 0.05
N ARG A 60 0.56 13.06 -0.26
CA ARG A 60 0.44 12.50 -1.61
C ARG A 60 -0.32 13.43 -2.56
N VAL A 61 -1.13 14.33 -2.01
CA VAL A 61 -1.92 15.28 -2.80
C VAL A 61 -1.03 16.45 -3.21
N THR A 62 -0.73 16.52 -4.50
CA THR A 62 0.08 17.60 -5.09
C THR A 62 -0.78 18.76 -5.59
N ASN A 63 -2.07 18.50 -5.84
CA ASN A 63 -3.03 19.53 -6.19
C ASN A 63 -3.26 20.47 -5.00
N THR A 64 -3.09 21.78 -5.22
CA THR A 64 -3.24 22.80 -4.18
C THR A 64 -4.62 23.46 -4.19
N ASP A 65 -5.42 23.26 -5.24
CA ASP A 65 -6.75 23.83 -5.37
C ASP A 65 -7.83 22.85 -4.93
N LEU A 66 -8.26 22.99 -3.67
CA LEU A 66 -9.32 22.20 -3.03
C LEU A 66 -10.61 22.11 -3.85
N SER A 67 -10.93 23.14 -4.66
CA SER A 67 -12.17 23.15 -5.46
C SER A 67 -12.14 22.16 -6.62
N THR A 68 -10.94 21.72 -7.02
CA THR A 68 -10.71 20.80 -8.14
C THR A 68 -10.40 19.37 -7.68
N PHE A 69 -10.48 19.09 -6.38
CA PHE A 69 -10.16 17.77 -5.84
C PHE A 69 -11.12 16.71 -6.37
N ASP A 70 -10.55 15.66 -6.93
CA ASP A 70 -11.27 14.42 -7.16
C ASP A 70 -11.46 13.65 -5.84
N ILE A 71 -12.03 12.44 -5.92
CA ILE A 71 -12.28 11.62 -4.73
C ILE A 71 -10.98 11.09 -4.10
N HIS A 72 -9.95 10.80 -4.89
CA HIS A 72 -8.67 10.33 -4.38
C HIS A 72 -7.93 11.44 -3.64
N ASP A 73 -7.91 12.64 -4.21
CA ASP A 73 -7.34 13.83 -3.58
C ASP A 73 -8.06 14.13 -2.26
N ARG A 74 -9.39 14.10 -2.26
CA ARG A 74 -10.19 14.36 -1.04
C ARG A 74 -9.91 13.36 0.06
N VAL A 75 -9.92 12.05 -0.25
CA VAL A 75 -9.65 11.00 0.73
C VAL A 75 -8.23 11.11 1.27
N ASN A 76 -7.21 11.21 0.40
CA ASN A 76 -5.83 11.37 0.84
C ASN A 76 -5.63 12.63 1.68
N TYR A 77 -6.21 13.76 1.25
CA TYR A 77 -6.11 15.01 1.98
C TYR A 77 -6.79 14.96 3.35
N ALA A 78 -7.87 14.20 3.49
CA ALA A 78 -8.53 14.00 4.78
C ALA A 78 -7.67 13.20 5.77
N VAL A 79 -6.73 12.37 5.31
CA VAL A 79 -5.83 11.59 6.18
C VAL A 79 -4.76 12.50 6.79
N VAL A 80 -4.98 12.96 8.02
CA VAL A 80 -4.04 13.83 8.78
C VAL A 80 -2.89 13.06 9.42
N LYS A 81 -3.08 11.76 9.67
CA LYS A 81 -2.04 10.86 10.20
C LYS A 81 -2.18 9.50 9.55
N SER A 82 -1.05 8.90 9.20
CA SER A 82 -0.96 7.55 8.65
C SER A 82 0.28 6.86 9.20
N GLU A 83 0.09 5.68 9.77
CA GLU A 83 1.17 4.92 10.40
C GLU A 83 0.96 3.42 10.18
N LEU A 84 1.97 2.74 9.62
CA LEU A 84 1.98 1.29 9.46
C LEU A 84 2.89 0.67 10.53
N LYS A 85 2.34 -0.21 11.36
CA LYS A 85 3.04 -0.88 12.46
C LYS A 85 3.12 -2.38 12.23
N VAL A 86 4.26 -2.96 12.59
CA VAL A 86 4.47 -4.41 12.59
C VAL A 86 4.57 -4.87 14.04
N ASP A 87 3.57 -5.62 14.50
CA ASP A 87 3.53 -6.24 15.83
C ASP A 87 3.87 -7.73 15.70
N THR A 88 5.11 -8.08 16.03
CA THR A 88 5.61 -9.45 15.96
C THR A 88 5.18 -10.30 17.13
N VAL A 89 4.69 -9.71 18.23
CA VAL A 89 4.19 -10.45 19.40
C VAL A 89 2.80 -10.99 19.12
N ASN A 90 1.92 -10.14 18.59
CA ASN A 90 0.55 -10.51 18.24
C ASN A 90 0.39 -10.99 16.79
N MET A 91 1.49 -11.05 16.02
CA MET A 91 1.52 -11.41 14.60
C MET A 91 0.55 -10.55 13.76
N LYS A 92 0.62 -9.22 13.92
CA LYS A 92 -0.23 -8.26 13.21
C LYS A 92 0.56 -7.21 12.43
N VAL A 93 0.02 -6.80 11.29
CA VAL A 93 0.38 -5.56 10.60
C VAL A 93 -0.79 -4.60 10.76
N ILE A 94 -0.56 -3.43 11.34
CA ILE A 94 -1.61 -2.49 11.75
C ILE A 94 -1.44 -1.19 10.97
N LEU A 95 -2.40 -0.86 10.11
CA LEU A 95 -2.51 0.45 9.48
C LEU A 95 -3.39 1.35 10.35
N GLN A 96 -2.79 2.39 10.93
CA GLN A 96 -3.47 3.38 11.76
C GLN A 96 -3.63 4.68 10.99
N LEU A 97 -4.87 5.09 10.78
CA LEU A 97 -5.22 6.33 10.10
C LEU A 97 -5.99 7.26 11.05
N GLU A 98 -5.74 8.55 10.90
CA GLU A 98 -6.60 9.60 11.43
C GLU A 98 -7.16 10.37 10.24
N ILE A 99 -8.49 10.36 10.11
CA ILE A 99 -9.23 10.94 9.00
C ILE A 99 -10.10 12.08 9.52
N ASP A 100 -9.93 13.25 8.93
CA ASP A 100 -10.80 14.40 9.13
C ASP A 100 -12.17 14.16 8.47
N THR A 101 -13.15 13.75 9.28
CA THR A 101 -14.49 13.39 8.83
C THR A 101 -15.34 14.59 8.40
N VAL A 102 -14.88 15.82 8.65
CA VAL A 102 -15.51 17.04 8.09
C VAL A 102 -15.18 17.16 6.60
N ILE A 103 -13.99 16.71 6.18
CA ILE A 103 -13.55 16.73 4.78
C ILE A 103 -14.11 15.53 4.01
N CYS A 104 -14.03 14.34 4.62
CA CYS A 104 -14.32 13.08 3.95
C CYS A 104 -14.89 12.05 4.94
N PRO A 105 -16.09 11.51 4.72
CA PRO A 105 -16.59 10.37 5.48
C PRO A 105 -15.64 9.17 5.40
N VAL A 106 -15.63 8.33 6.43
CA VAL A 106 -14.82 7.09 6.45
C VAL A 106 -15.25 6.10 5.36
N MET A 107 -16.52 6.13 4.93
CA MET A 107 -17.00 5.24 3.86
C MET A 107 -16.33 5.51 2.52
N ASP A 108 -16.04 6.77 2.19
CA ASP A 108 -15.36 7.15 0.95
C ASP A 108 -13.94 6.58 0.90
N TYR A 109 -13.26 6.45 2.06
CA TYR A 109 -11.98 5.75 2.14
C TYR A 109 -12.12 4.30 1.67
N PHE A 110 -13.17 3.59 2.12
CA PHE A 110 -13.40 2.22 1.68
C PHE A 110 -13.78 2.17 0.21
N GLU A 111 -14.59 3.08 -0.30
CA GLU A 111 -14.96 3.10 -1.72
C GLU A 111 -13.74 3.11 -2.64
N ILE A 112 -12.70 3.86 -2.27
CA ILE A 112 -11.49 4.01 -3.08
C ILE A 112 -10.40 2.97 -2.76
N PHE A 113 -10.25 2.57 -1.51
CA PHE A 113 -9.13 1.75 -1.08
C PHE A 113 -9.48 0.33 -0.67
N LEU A 114 -10.73 -0.13 -0.87
CA LEU A 114 -11.12 -1.48 -0.51
C LEU A 114 -10.21 -2.55 -1.14
N ASP A 115 -9.88 -2.42 -2.41
CA ASP A 115 -9.06 -3.42 -3.10
C ASP A 115 -7.60 -3.41 -2.60
N ARG A 116 -7.09 -2.23 -2.23
CA ARG A 116 -5.80 -2.11 -1.52
C ARG A 116 -5.83 -2.85 -0.18
N MET A 117 -6.92 -2.71 0.58
CA MET A 117 -7.06 -3.39 1.87
C MET A 117 -7.13 -4.91 1.69
N LYS A 118 -7.85 -5.42 0.68
CA LYS A 118 -7.87 -6.85 0.35
C LYS A 118 -6.46 -7.36 0.01
N MET A 119 -5.71 -6.60 -0.78
CA MET A 119 -4.35 -6.97 -1.15
C MET A 119 -3.41 -6.98 0.07
N ASN A 120 -3.54 -6.00 0.97
CA ASN A 120 -2.83 -5.95 2.25
C ASN A 120 -3.14 -7.14 3.16
N ILE A 121 -4.41 -7.57 3.22
CA ILE A 121 -4.82 -8.76 3.96
C ILE A 121 -4.07 -9.99 3.41
N GLY A 122 -4.12 -10.22 2.09
CA GLY A 122 -3.43 -11.36 1.47
C GLY A 122 -1.90 -11.30 1.65
N ALA A 123 -1.30 -10.12 1.58
CA ALA A 123 0.13 -9.94 1.82
C ALA A 123 0.54 -10.21 3.27
N ALA A 124 -0.24 -9.74 4.25
CA ALA A 124 0.00 -10.06 5.65
C ALA A 124 -0.15 -11.56 5.91
N GLU A 125 -1.19 -12.20 5.36
CA GLU A 125 -1.42 -13.64 5.49
C GLU A 125 -0.27 -14.46 4.91
N PHE A 126 0.30 -14.04 3.77
CA PHE A 126 1.48 -14.66 3.18
C PHE A 126 2.67 -14.67 4.15
N LEU A 127 2.84 -13.60 4.93
CA LEU A 127 3.87 -13.47 5.96
C LEU A 127 3.51 -14.18 7.28
N GLY A 128 2.37 -14.87 7.35
CA GLY A 128 1.88 -15.50 8.57
C GLY A 128 1.36 -14.50 9.62
N MET A 129 0.98 -13.29 9.18
CA MET A 129 0.48 -12.20 10.02
C MET A 129 -0.98 -11.88 9.68
N LYS A 130 -1.66 -11.14 10.56
CA LYS A 130 -2.99 -10.57 10.29
C LYS A 130 -2.88 -9.10 9.97
N PHE A 131 -3.55 -8.63 8.93
CA PHE A 131 -3.69 -7.20 8.68
C PHE A 131 -4.83 -6.63 9.55
N SER A 132 -4.66 -5.42 10.07
CA SER A 132 -5.69 -4.69 10.81
C SER A 132 -5.72 -3.23 10.42
N LEU A 133 -6.93 -2.69 10.24
CA LEU A 133 -7.15 -1.28 9.91
C LEU A 133 -7.82 -0.59 11.10
N VAL A 134 -7.17 0.46 11.59
CA VAL A 134 -7.68 1.31 12.66
C VAL A 134 -7.85 2.73 12.11
N ILE A 135 -9.07 3.26 12.16
CA ILE A 135 -9.38 4.62 11.72
C ILE A 135 -10.00 5.38 12.88
N ASN A 136 -9.44 6.54 13.25
CA ASN A 136 -9.93 7.37 14.35
C ASN A 136 -10.17 6.53 15.62
N GLU A 137 -9.16 5.74 16.01
CA GLU A 137 -9.17 4.84 17.18
C GLU A 137 -10.15 3.64 17.10
N ASN A 138 -10.95 3.54 16.05
CA ASN A 138 -11.88 2.43 15.84
C ASN A 138 -11.24 1.37 14.96
N GLN A 139 -11.19 0.12 15.46
CA GLN A 139 -10.76 -1.02 14.64
C GLN A 139 -11.90 -1.42 13.70
N LEU A 140 -11.62 -1.46 12.40
CA LEU A 140 -12.59 -1.75 11.35
C LEU A 140 -12.33 -3.10 10.66
N LEU A 141 -11.07 -3.52 10.61
CA LEU A 141 -10.60 -4.83 10.13
C LEU A 141 -9.61 -5.43 11.13
#